data_AF-A0A226D2E1-F1
#
_entry.id   AF-A0A226D2E1-F1
#
_cell.length_a   1.000
_cell.length_b   1.000
_cell.length_c   1.000
_cell.angle_alpha   90.00
_cell.angle_beta   90.00
_cell.angle_gamma   90.00
#
_symmetry.space_group_name_H-M   'P 1'
#
loop_
_entity.id
_entity.type
_entity.pdbx_description
1 polymer ?
#
loop_
_entity_poly.entity_id
_entity_poly.type
_entity_poly.pdbx_seq_one_letter_code
_entity_poly.pdbx_strand_id
1 'polypeptide(L)'
;MCHPPPEITDFFGVFLAYSDTMENSHLFGKLPLHWDPTKYRFVLDFKFSRDYKSLIRIGFSFMALIFPVVTILVAYLSKKFVFIEIFPHFKDIVPFDVVNLQVFILVILFGVFVIFFPVIFFWKNYTAGEMERSFVMFKRLSKVRPKEENGGHISTRLVKVANLAVQVYFKISLLLVVGCIPFNLDPMYYIIIELGFEPNSLPSVLIRIILLVISCAEVCRSIAIMICLILFVINLLRREMFMWTNIARRSNFGGLYFYRQISILYTLRRRPATIMLSFIVILGFIFEVLFNYATVVMFGSFPISTYWGIPYCAILLRTIVTQFVDLAAETHEDFNDTLKFMRRKCVSRKSYMYRKLKASPNLGFCIFLGGSPYLVKNNLKIDYRATVLYYTVSLIMATH
;
A
#
# COMPACT_ATOMS: atom_id res chain seq x y z
N MET A 1 -14.28 10.07 25.14
CA MET A 1 -14.63 10.00 23.71
C MET A 1 -15.87 9.13 23.58
N CYS A 2 -16.89 9.56 22.84
CA CYS A 2 -18.05 8.69 22.58
C CYS A 2 -17.58 7.46 21.78
N HIS A 3 -17.85 6.25 22.29
CA HIS A 3 -17.56 5.04 21.54
C HIS A 3 -18.32 5.06 20.21
N PRO A 4 -17.65 4.88 19.05
CA PRO A 4 -18.34 4.82 17.78
C PRO A 4 -19.32 3.65 17.77
N PRO A 5 -20.45 3.76 17.06
CA PRO A 5 -21.36 2.65 16.85
C PRO A 5 -20.62 1.39 16.37
N PRO A 6 -21.04 0.18 16.77
CA PRO A 6 -20.34 -1.06 16.46
C PRO A 6 -20.19 -1.28 14.95
N GLU A 7 -21.14 -0.82 14.14
CA GLU A 7 -21.05 -0.92 12.67
C GLU A 7 -19.90 -0.09 12.09
N ILE A 8 -19.58 1.04 12.71
CA ILE A 8 -18.44 1.89 12.31
C ILE A 8 -17.15 1.20 12.69
N THR A 9 -17.04 0.67 13.91
CA THR A 9 -15.86 -0.06 14.36
C THR A 9 -15.60 -1.29 13.51
N ASP A 10 -16.63 -2.05 13.15
CA ASP A 10 -16.43 -3.24 12.34
C ASP A 10 -16.04 -2.93 10.89
N PHE A 11 -16.53 -1.81 10.34
CA PHE A 11 -16.29 -1.44 8.94
C PHE A 11 -14.99 -0.66 8.76
N PHE A 12 -14.76 0.36 9.60
CA PHE A 12 -13.62 1.28 9.55
C PHE A 12 -12.55 1.00 10.61
N GLY A 13 -12.64 -0.11 11.35
CA GLY A 13 -11.73 -0.43 12.46
C GLY A 13 -10.23 -0.36 12.11
N VAL A 14 -9.87 -0.65 10.85
CA VAL A 14 -8.49 -0.53 10.36
C VAL A 14 -8.01 0.94 10.37
N PHE A 15 -8.85 1.89 10.02
CA PHE A 15 -8.50 3.32 10.09
C PHE A 15 -8.58 3.87 11.50
N LEU A 16 -9.47 3.33 12.35
CA LEU A 16 -9.48 3.64 13.78
C LEU A 16 -8.16 3.22 14.44
N ALA A 17 -7.69 2.00 14.17
CA ALA A 17 -6.38 1.51 14.62
C ALA A 17 -5.22 2.45 14.23
N TYR A 18 -5.24 2.94 12.99
CA TYR A 18 -4.27 3.93 12.50
C TYR A 18 -4.39 5.27 13.25
N SER A 19 -5.60 5.83 13.38
CA SER A 19 -5.84 7.10 14.05
C SER A 19 -5.43 7.05 15.53
N ASP A 20 -5.81 5.96 16.21
CA ASP A 20 -5.54 5.76 17.64
C ASP A 20 -4.05 5.65 17.95
N THR A 21 -3.27 5.04 17.05
CA THR A 21 -1.84 4.81 17.26
C THR A 21 -0.97 5.92 16.69
N MET A 22 -1.16 6.30 15.42
CA MET A 22 -0.29 7.26 14.73
C MET A 22 -0.79 8.69 14.86
N GLU A 23 -2.05 9.00 14.53
CA GLU A 23 -2.52 10.40 14.52
C GLU A 23 -2.53 11.02 15.92
N ASN A 24 -2.84 10.23 16.95
CA ASN A 24 -2.82 10.67 18.35
C ASN A 24 -1.41 10.78 18.94
N SER A 25 -0.39 10.27 18.26
CA SER A 25 0.98 10.38 18.75
C SER A 25 1.55 11.79 18.50
N HIS A 26 2.36 12.28 19.45
CA HIS A 26 3.05 13.57 19.31
C HIS A 26 4.03 13.61 18.12
N LEU A 27 4.59 12.45 17.77
CA LEU A 27 5.59 12.33 16.70
C LEU A 27 4.98 12.57 15.32
N PHE A 28 3.82 11.98 15.02
CA PHE A 28 3.25 12.00 13.68
C PHE A 28 2.21 13.11 13.48
N GLY A 29 1.30 13.30 14.45
CA GLY A 29 0.18 14.25 14.32
C GLY A 29 -0.78 13.93 13.16
N LYS A 30 -1.70 14.86 12.88
CA LYS A 30 -2.71 14.71 11.83
C LYS A 30 -2.15 14.98 10.43
N LEU A 31 -2.49 14.13 9.46
CA LEU A 31 -2.16 14.27 8.04
C LEU A 31 -3.38 14.83 7.26
N PRO A 32 -3.21 15.45 6.08
CA PRO A 32 -4.35 15.74 5.19
C PRO A 32 -5.29 14.54 4.98
N LEU A 33 -4.74 13.33 4.89
CA LEU A 33 -5.47 12.08 4.85
C LEU A 33 -5.63 11.52 6.28
N HIS A 34 -6.78 11.79 6.90
CA HIS A 34 -7.02 11.48 8.32
C HIS A 34 -8.43 10.96 8.62
N TRP A 35 -8.59 10.40 9.82
CA TRP A 35 -9.91 10.03 10.34
C TRP A 35 -10.67 11.26 10.85
N ASP A 36 -11.87 11.50 10.31
CA ASP A 36 -12.77 12.54 10.79
C ASP A 36 -13.79 11.93 11.78
N PRO A 37 -13.65 12.18 13.10
CA PRO A 37 -14.54 11.59 14.11
C PRO A 37 -15.97 12.14 14.02
N THR A 38 -16.17 13.31 13.41
CA THR A 38 -17.52 13.90 13.26
C THR A 38 -18.31 13.26 12.14
N LYS A 39 -17.61 12.85 11.07
CA LYS A 39 -18.21 12.20 9.90
C LYS A 39 -18.09 10.68 9.92
N TYR A 40 -17.37 10.13 10.89
CA TYR A 40 -17.03 8.71 11.00
C TYR A 40 -16.51 8.12 9.69
N ARG A 41 -15.59 8.86 9.04
CA ARG A 41 -15.00 8.43 7.77
C ARG A 41 -13.58 8.95 7.61
N PHE A 42 -12.83 8.26 6.78
CA PHE A 42 -11.49 8.69 6.39
C PHE A 42 -11.60 9.75 5.29
N VAL A 43 -11.00 10.93 5.49
CA VAL A 43 -11.14 12.10 4.62
C VAL A 43 -9.76 12.57 4.19
N LEU A 44 -9.65 12.96 2.92
CA LEU A 44 -8.53 13.73 2.41
C LEU A 44 -8.96 15.19 2.33
N ASP A 45 -8.33 16.03 3.12
CA ASP A 45 -8.65 17.45 3.19
C ASP A 45 -7.33 18.24 3.25
N PHE A 46 -7.12 19.13 2.28
CA PHE A 46 -5.90 19.93 2.14
C PHE A 46 -6.09 21.34 2.70
N LYS A 47 -6.94 21.52 3.71
CA LYS A 47 -7.12 22.81 4.37
C LYS A 47 -5.85 23.22 5.10
N PHE A 48 -5.10 24.12 4.47
CA PHE A 48 -3.80 24.60 4.97
C PHE A 48 -3.86 25.04 6.44
N SER A 49 -4.89 25.77 6.86
CA SER A 49 -5.02 26.28 8.23
C SER A 49 -5.05 25.19 9.31
N ARG A 50 -5.60 24.01 9.01
CA ARG A 50 -5.62 22.88 9.95
C ARG A 50 -4.34 22.05 9.87
N ASP A 51 -3.83 21.84 8.65
CA ASP A 51 -2.85 20.81 8.36
C ASP A 51 -1.42 21.37 8.13
N TYR A 52 -1.21 22.68 8.33
CA TYR A 52 0.09 23.36 8.11
C TYR A 52 1.26 22.68 8.83
N LYS A 53 1.07 22.21 10.07
CA LYS A 53 2.13 21.51 10.83
C LYS A 53 2.60 20.26 10.11
N SER A 54 1.68 19.47 9.55
CA SER A 54 2.03 18.28 8.80
C SER A 54 2.63 18.60 7.45
N LEU A 55 2.16 19.64 6.75
CA LEU A 55 2.73 20.07 5.48
C LEU A 55 4.17 20.57 5.66
N ILE A 56 4.43 21.32 6.73
CA ILE A 56 5.79 21.75 7.11
C ILE A 56 6.69 20.55 7.41
N ARG A 57 6.19 19.54 8.15
CA ARG A 57 6.95 18.29 8.42
C ARG A 57 7.28 17.53 7.14
N ILE A 58 6.33 17.41 6.20
CA ILE A 58 6.56 16.80 4.89
C ILE A 58 7.61 17.59 4.11
N GLY A 59 7.53 18.93 4.12
CA GLY A 59 8.53 19.81 3.51
C GLY A 59 9.92 19.62 4.11
N PHE A 60 10.03 19.58 5.45
CA PHE A 60 11.30 19.29 6.13
C PHE A 60 11.80 17.89 5.82
N SER A 61 10.94 16.87 5.78
CA SER A 61 11.32 15.51 5.39
C SER A 61 11.87 15.46 3.96
N PHE A 62 11.24 16.19 3.03
CA PHE A 62 11.72 16.31 1.66
C PHE A 62 13.10 16.98 1.61
N MET A 63 13.28 18.09 2.32
CA MET A 63 14.55 18.82 2.38
C MET A 63 15.65 18.06 3.13
N ALA A 64 15.32 17.24 4.12
CA ALA A 64 16.28 16.49 4.93
C ALA A 64 16.69 15.15 4.31
N LEU A 65 15.84 14.57 3.46
CA LEU A 65 16.09 13.27 2.87
C LEU A 65 16.37 13.39 1.37
N ILE A 66 15.44 13.94 0.59
CA ILE A 66 15.55 13.92 -0.88
C ILE A 66 16.65 14.87 -1.35
N PHE A 67 16.72 16.09 -0.82
CA PHE A 67 17.74 17.04 -1.27
C PHE A 67 19.18 16.54 -1.01
N PRO A 68 19.56 16.08 0.20
CA PRO A 68 20.89 15.53 0.47
C PRO A 68 21.21 14.32 -0.40
N VAL A 69 20.25 13.41 -0.59
CA VAL A 69 20.43 12.24 -1.45
C VAL A 69 20.71 12.65 -2.89
N VAL A 70 19.91 13.55 -3.46
CA VAL A 70 20.10 14.03 -4.83
C VAL A 70 21.45 14.72 -4.96
N THR A 71 21.85 15.56 -4.01
CA THR A 71 23.16 16.23 -4.01
C THR A 71 24.30 15.22 -4.00
N ILE A 72 24.26 14.20 -3.14
CA ILE A 72 25.26 13.12 -3.09
C ILE A 72 25.33 12.36 -4.42
N LEU A 73 24.18 12.05 -5.02
CA LEU A 73 24.12 11.33 -6.29
C LEU A 73 24.65 12.17 -7.46
N VAL A 74 24.28 13.45 -7.53
CA VAL A 74 24.78 14.38 -8.55
C VAL A 74 26.28 14.56 -8.42
N ALA A 75 26.81 14.70 -7.20
CA ALA A 75 28.25 14.78 -6.96
C ALA A 75 28.97 13.50 -7.42
N TYR A 76 28.44 12.32 -7.06
CA TYR A 76 28.99 11.02 -7.46
C TYR A 76 29.01 10.84 -8.99
N LEU A 77 27.90 11.16 -9.66
CA LEU A 77 27.79 11.06 -11.13
C LEU A 77 28.70 12.07 -11.83
N SER A 78 28.77 13.32 -11.36
CA SER A 78 29.61 14.36 -11.95
C SER A 78 31.08 13.94 -11.94
N LYS A 79 31.55 13.35 -10.84
CA LYS A 79 32.89 12.79 -10.76
C LYS A 79 33.10 11.64 -11.75
N LYS A 80 32.17 10.68 -11.81
CA LYS A 80 32.30 9.50 -12.66
C LYS A 80 32.33 9.83 -14.15
N PHE A 81 31.58 10.84 -14.57
CA PHE A 81 31.45 11.19 -15.97
C PHE A 81 32.47 12.22 -16.47
N VAL A 82 33.40 12.73 -15.63
CA VAL A 82 34.53 13.65 -15.96
C VAL A 82 34.12 14.97 -16.64
N PHE A 83 32.88 15.12 -17.07
CA PHE A 83 32.46 16.14 -18.02
C PHE A 83 32.14 17.49 -17.40
N ILE A 84 32.13 17.60 -16.07
CA ILE A 84 31.55 18.74 -15.37
C ILE A 84 32.31 19.03 -14.07
N GLU A 85 33.32 19.91 -14.12
CA GLU A 85 33.97 20.51 -12.93
C GLU A 85 33.06 21.53 -12.20
N ILE A 86 31.72 21.34 -12.17
CA ILE A 86 30.81 22.30 -11.51
C ILE A 86 30.98 22.29 -9.98
N PHE A 87 31.49 21.19 -9.40
CA PHE A 87 31.64 21.04 -7.95
C PHE A 87 33.06 20.59 -7.57
N PRO A 88 34.07 21.48 -7.63
CA PRO A 88 35.45 21.14 -7.28
C PRO A 88 35.65 20.84 -5.77
N HIS A 89 34.65 21.14 -4.93
CA HIS A 89 34.74 21.00 -3.48
C HIS A 89 34.32 19.63 -2.93
N PHE A 90 33.55 18.83 -3.69
CA PHE A 90 33.22 17.47 -3.29
C PHE A 90 34.45 16.56 -3.40
N LYS A 91 35.28 16.57 -2.36
CA LYS A 91 36.33 15.57 -2.17
C LYS A 91 35.69 14.19 -2.03
N ASP A 92 36.46 13.14 -2.32
CA ASP A 92 36.08 11.71 -2.23
C ASP A 92 35.79 11.23 -0.81
N ILE A 93 34.82 11.86 -0.15
CA ILE A 93 34.49 11.64 1.25
C ILE A 93 33.34 10.64 1.38
N VAL A 94 32.47 10.52 0.37
CA VAL A 94 31.30 9.64 0.45
C VAL A 94 31.68 8.20 0.08
N PRO A 95 31.59 7.24 1.03
CA PRO A 95 31.83 5.84 0.73
C PRO A 95 30.83 5.32 -0.30
N PHE A 96 31.28 4.45 -1.20
CA PHE A 96 30.43 3.87 -2.23
C PHE A 96 29.19 3.17 -1.64
N ASP A 97 29.34 2.48 -0.51
CA ASP A 97 28.23 1.82 0.19
C ASP A 97 27.12 2.78 0.60
N VAL A 98 27.48 4.00 1.00
CA VAL A 98 26.50 5.03 1.36
C VAL A 98 25.79 5.55 0.12
N VAL A 99 26.51 5.81 -0.97
CA VAL A 99 25.88 6.20 -2.25
C VAL A 99 24.82 5.18 -2.65
N ASN A 100 25.16 3.88 -2.59
CA ASN A 100 24.23 2.82 -2.94
C ASN A 100 23.04 2.72 -1.99
N LEU A 101 23.25 2.87 -0.69
CA LEU A 101 22.17 2.93 0.29
C LEU A 101 21.22 4.10 -0.02
N GLN A 102 21.76 5.27 -0.38
CA GLN A 102 20.94 6.43 -0.75
C GLN A 102 20.16 6.22 -2.05
N VAL A 103 20.76 5.60 -3.08
CA VAL A 103 20.04 5.19 -4.30
C VAL A 103 18.88 4.27 -3.93
N PHE A 104 19.14 3.27 -3.09
CA PHE A 104 18.13 2.32 -2.66
C PHE A 104 16.96 2.99 -1.91
N ILE A 105 17.27 3.88 -0.96
CA ILE A 105 16.26 4.66 -0.24
C ILE A 105 15.44 5.51 -1.23
N LEU A 106 16.09 6.18 -2.18
CA LEU A 106 15.40 7.01 -3.18
C LEU A 106 14.44 6.18 -4.04
N VAL A 107 14.85 4.99 -4.47
CA VAL A 107 14.00 4.05 -5.23
C VAL A 107 12.79 3.63 -4.41
N ILE A 108 12.96 3.30 -3.12
CA ILE A 108 11.83 2.96 -2.24
C ILE A 108 10.88 4.15 -2.11
N LEU A 109 11.39 5.35 -1.84
CA LEU A 109 10.57 6.54 -1.68
C LEU A 109 9.79 6.88 -2.93
N PHE A 110 10.44 6.80 -4.08
CA PHE A 110 9.80 6.97 -5.36
C PHE A 110 8.73 5.90 -5.58
N GLY A 111 9.02 4.63 -5.27
CA GLY A 111 8.04 3.55 -5.35
C GLY A 111 6.81 3.80 -4.46
N VAL A 112 7.00 4.18 -3.20
CA VAL A 112 5.91 4.53 -2.28
C VAL A 112 5.11 5.72 -2.82
N PHE A 113 5.79 6.77 -3.29
CA PHE A 113 5.13 7.95 -3.86
C PHE A 113 4.31 7.61 -5.10
N VAL A 114 4.88 6.85 -6.03
CA VAL A 114 4.22 6.41 -7.27
C VAL A 114 2.98 5.57 -6.97
N ILE A 115 3.01 4.72 -5.95
CA ILE A 115 1.83 3.94 -5.51
C ILE A 115 0.80 4.83 -4.80
N PHE A 116 1.23 5.79 -3.99
CA PHE A 116 0.35 6.67 -3.21
C PHE A 116 -0.34 7.72 -4.08
N PHE A 117 0.33 8.19 -5.14
CA PHE A 117 -0.14 9.28 -5.98
C PHE A 117 -1.51 8.99 -6.64
N PRO A 118 -1.73 7.83 -7.29
CA PRO A 118 -3.06 7.47 -7.78
C PRO A 118 -4.12 7.47 -6.68
N VAL A 119 -3.78 6.96 -5.48
CA VAL A 119 -4.73 6.88 -4.36
C VAL A 119 -5.20 8.28 -3.96
N ILE A 120 -4.27 9.24 -3.83
CA ILE A 120 -4.59 10.65 -3.59
C ILE A 120 -5.44 11.21 -4.73
N PHE A 121 -5.02 11.00 -5.98
CA PHE A 121 -5.66 11.58 -7.16
C PHE A 121 -7.11 11.12 -7.31
N PHE A 122 -7.37 9.83 -7.11
CA PHE A 122 -8.72 9.26 -7.17
C PHE A 122 -9.53 9.44 -5.88
N TRP A 123 -8.93 9.97 -4.81
CA TRP A 123 -9.58 10.02 -3.49
C TRP A 123 -10.88 10.80 -3.49
N LYS A 124 -10.81 12.07 -3.92
CA LYS A 124 -11.94 13.01 -3.87
C LYS A 124 -13.02 12.63 -4.88
N ASN A 125 -12.62 12.20 -6.07
CA ASN A 125 -13.54 11.92 -7.17
C ASN A 125 -14.24 10.58 -7.04
N TYR A 126 -13.63 9.61 -6.35
CA TYR A 126 -14.09 8.23 -6.36
C TYR A 126 -14.07 7.58 -4.98
N THR A 127 -12.93 7.52 -4.31
CA THR A 127 -12.77 6.71 -3.08
C THR A 127 -13.74 7.13 -1.96
N ALA A 128 -13.93 8.44 -1.75
CA ALA A 128 -14.84 8.94 -0.71
C ALA A 128 -16.31 8.51 -0.95
N GLY A 129 -16.80 8.67 -2.17
CA GLY A 129 -18.17 8.28 -2.53
C GLY A 129 -18.37 6.77 -2.50
N GLU A 130 -17.36 6.00 -2.92
CA GLU A 130 -17.42 4.55 -2.86
C GLU A 130 -17.40 4.02 -1.43
N MET A 131 -16.60 4.59 -0.52
CA MET A 131 -16.65 4.20 0.89
C MET A 131 -18.04 4.39 1.47
N GLU A 132 -18.72 5.48 1.15
CA GLU A 132 -20.08 5.76 1.61
C GLU A 132 -21.09 4.76 1.03
N ARG A 133 -21.08 4.52 -0.28
CA ARG A 133 -21.95 3.52 -0.94
C ARG A 133 -21.73 2.13 -0.35
N SER A 134 -20.47 1.76 -0.14
CA SER A 134 -20.05 0.50 0.47
C SER A 134 -20.56 0.36 1.89
N PHE A 135 -20.47 1.43 2.68
CA PHE A 135 -20.96 1.44 4.06
C PHE A 135 -22.48 1.35 4.14
N VAL A 136 -23.20 2.03 3.25
CA VAL A 136 -24.67 1.91 3.13
C VAL A 136 -25.06 0.48 2.76
N MET A 137 -24.37 -0.12 1.79
CA MET A 137 -24.58 -1.52 1.40
C MET A 137 -24.30 -2.47 2.58
N PHE A 138 -23.21 -2.24 3.28
CA PHE A 138 -22.84 -2.97 4.50
C PHE A 138 -23.95 -2.90 5.56
N LYS A 139 -24.47 -1.69 5.86
CA LYS A 139 -25.60 -1.50 6.78
C LYS A 139 -26.87 -2.22 6.34
N ARG A 140 -27.16 -2.26 5.03
CA ARG A 140 -28.32 -2.99 4.51
C ARG A 140 -28.17 -4.50 4.68
N LEU A 141 -26.98 -5.01 4.38
CA LEU A 141 -26.65 -6.42 4.60
C LEU A 141 -26.73 -6.77 6.08
N SER A 142 -26.15 -5.97 6.98
CA SER A 142 -26.15 -6.26 8.42
C SER A 142 -27.56 -6.29 9.03
N LYS A 143 -28.49 -5.44 8.58
CA LYS A 143 -29.88 -5.42 9.06
C LYS A 143 -30.68 -6.70 8.81
N VAL A 144 -30.35 -7.45 7.76
CA VAL A 144 -31.09 -8.67 7.36
C VAL A 144 -30.44 -9.93 7.95
N ARG A 145 -29.37 -9.78 8.74
CA ARG A 145 -28.53 -10.88 9.20
C ARG A 145 -28.58 -11.11 10.71
N PRO A 146 -28.59 -12.39 11.15
CA PRO A 146 -28.16 -12.73 12.50
C PRO A 146 -26.73 -12.20 12.74
N LYS A 147 -26.47 -11.74 13.96
CA LYS A 147 -25.18 -11.15 14.33
C LYS A 147 -23.98 -12.08 14.06
N GLU A 148 -24.17 -13.38 14.19
CA GLU A 148 -23.12 -14.40 13.98
C GLU A 148 -22.67 -14.53 12.51
N GLU A 149 -23.55 -14.20 11.56
CA GLU A 149 -23.28 -14.32 10.11
C GLU A 149 -22.75 -13.03 9.47
N ASN A 150 -22.47 -11.99 10.26
CA ASN A 150 -22.06 -10.68 9.76
C ASN A 150 -20.56 -10.59 9.40
N GLY A 151 -19.78 -11.65 9.65
CA GLY A 151 -18.34 -11.69 9.38
C GLY A 151 -17.49 -10.81 10.30
N GLY A 152 -17.95 -10.44 11.50
CA GLY A 152 -17.20 -9.61 12.45
C GLY A 152 -15.84 -10.20 12.87
N HIS A 153 -15.70 -11.52 12.84
CA HIS A 153 -14.42 -12.20 13.08
C HIS A 153 -13.36 -11.84 12.02
N ILE A 154 -13.77 -11.55 10.77
CA ILE A 154 -12.87 -11.09 9.70
C ILE A 154 -12.35 -9.70 10.04
N SER A 155 -13.25 -8.76 10.36
CA SER A 155 -12.90 -7.39 10.76
C SER A 155 -11.95 -7.38 11.95
N THR A 156 -12.29 -8.08 13.03
CA THR A 156 -11.47 -8.12 14.25
C THR A 156 -10.07 -8.69 14.02
N ARG A 157 -9.93 -9.73 13.17
CA ARG A 157 -8.60 -10.24 12.79
C ARG A 157 -7.79 -9.21 12.02
N LEU A 158 -8.41 -8.52 11.05
CA LEU A 158 -7.73 -7.49 10.25
C LEU A 158 -7.36 -6.26 11.09
N VAL A 159 -8.21 -5.86 12.04
CA VAL A 159 -7.89 -4.77 13.00
C VAL A 159 -6.70 -5.13 13.87
N LYS A 160 -6.60 -6.39 14.35
CA LYS A 160 -5.41 -6.85 15.09
C LYS A 160 -4.14 -6.76 14.23
N VAL A 161 -4.21 -7.17 12.96
CA VAL A 161 -3.09 -7.06 12.03
C VAL A 161 -2.72 -5.59 11.78
N ALA A 162 -3.71 -4.71 11.60
CA ALA A 162 -3.49 -3.28 11.42
C ALA A 162 -2.82 -2.65 12.64
N ASN A 163 -3.30 -2.94 13.85
CA ASN A 163 -2.69 -2.47 15.10
C ASN A 163 -1.23 -2.91 15.21
N LEU A 164 -0.95 -4.19 14.94
CA LEU A 164 0.42 -4.72 14.96
C LEU A 164 1.30 -4.00 13.93
N ALA A 165 0.84 -3.89 12.68
CA ALA A 165 1.59 -3.22 11.62
C ALA A 165 1.90 -1.76 11.97
N VAL A 166 0.89 -1.00 12.39
CA VAL A 166 1.05 0.43 12.73
C VAL A 166 2.02 0.60 13.92
N GLN A 167 1.94 -0.25 14.94
CA GLN A 167 2.88 -0.24 16.07
C GLN A 167 4.31 -0.60 15.65
N VAL A 168 4.48 -1.56 14.74
CA VAL A 168 5.79 -1.95 14.21
C VAL A 168 6.41 -0.78 13.43
N TYR A 169 5.67 -0.16 12.51
CA TYR A 169 6.17 0.99 11.75
C TYR A 169 6.44 2.23 12.62
N PHE A 170 5.68 2.41 13.71
CA PHE A 170 5.97 3.43 14.71
C PHE A 170 7.33 3.21 15.38
N LYS A 171 7.67 1.97 15.74
CA LYS A 171 8.94 1.65 16.42
C LYS A 171 10.13 1.60 15.46
N ILE A 172 9.91 1.09 14.25
CA ILE A 172 10.95 1.00 13.21
C ILE A 172 11.54 2.37 12.88
N SER A 173 10.72 3.44 12.83
CA SER A 173 11.24 4.77 12.53
C SER A 173 12.32 5.23 13.53
N LEU A 174 12.16 4.91 14.82
CA LEU A 174 13.14 5.22 15.86
C LEU A 174 14.36 4.29 15.79
N LEU A 175 14.14 2.99 15.56
CA LEU A 175 15.23 2.02 15.40
C LEU A 175 16.15 2.37 14.22
N LEU A 176 15.59 2.82 13.10
CA LEU A 176 16.35 3.27 11.94
C LEU A 176 17.26 4.46 12.29
N VAL A 177 16.78 5.41 13.09
CA VAL A 177 17.60 6.56 13.51
C VAL A 177 18.77 6.11 14.38
N VAL A 178 18.49 5.26 15.39
CA VAL A 178 19.52 4.71 16.29
C VAL A 178 20.54 3.90 15.50
N GLY A 179 20.14 3.22 14.43
CA GLY A 179 21.04 2.49 13.54
C GLY A 179 21.80 3.35 12.53
N CYS A 180 21.24 4.46 12.03
CA CYS A 180 21.89 5.23 10.98
C CYS A 180 22.90 6.26 11.50
N ILE A 181 22.59 6.93 12.62
CA ILE A 181 23.41 8.05 13.13
C ILE A 181 24.81 7.60 13.57
N PRO A 182 25.00 6.53 14.38
CA PRO A 182 26.33 6.12 14.83
C PRO A 182 27.24 5.63 13.69
N PHE A 183 26.65 5.14 12.61
CA PHE A 183 27.35 4.61 11.45
C PHE A 183 27.47 5.64 10.32
N ASN A 184 27.04 6.89 10.54
CA ASN A 184 27.06 7.97 9.55
C ASN A 184 26.39 7.60 8.22
N LEU A 185 25.32 6.81 8.29
CA LEU A 185 24.54 6.38 7.12
C LEU A 185 23.50 7.41 6.69
N ASP A 186 23.25 8.45 7.51
CA ASP A 186 22.36 9.53 7.14
C ASP A 186 23.01 10.50 6.15
N PRO A 187 22.26 10.95 5.12
CA PRO A 187 22.84 11.79 4.07
C PRO A 187 23.20 13.19 4.58
N MET A 188 22.60 13.66 5.68
CA MET A 188 22.91 14.96 6.27
C MET A 188 24.33 15.03 6.86
N TYR A 189 24.91 13.91 7.31
CA TYR A 189 26.31 13.85 7.72
C TYR A 189 27.25 14.42 6.66
N TYR A 190 27.08 14.00 5.41
CA TYR A 190 27.94 14.41 4.29
C TYR A 190 27.72 15.85 3.87
N ILE A 191 26.48 16.33 3.94
CA ILE A 191 26.18 17.74 3.67
C ILE A 191 26.81 18.65 4.73
N ILE A 192 26.80 18.26 6.00
CA ILE A 192 27.40 19.06 7.08
C ILE A 192 28.92 19.15 6.92
N ILE A 193 29.57 18.06 6.51
CA ILE A 193 31.02 18.07 6.17
C ILE A 193 31.29 19.03 5.02
N GLU A 194 30.49 18.98 3.95
CA GLU A 194 30.65 19.83 2.78
C GLU A 194 30.48 21.32 3.11
N LEU A 195 29.59 21.64 4.05
CA LEU A 195 29.40 22.99 4.56
C LEU A 195 30.53 23.47 5.50
N GLY A 196 31.54 22.62 5.77
CA GLY A 196 32.69 22.96 6.62
C GLY A 196 32.41 22.89 8.13
N PHE A 197 31.30 22.31 8.54
CA PHE A 197 30.96 22.13 9.95
C PHE A 197 31.48 20.78 10.47
N GLU A 198 31.76 20.70 11.78
CA GLU A 198 32.14 19.44 12.42
C GLU A 198 30.90 18.54 12.63
N PRO A 199 30.78 17.41 11.91
CA PRO A 199 29.55 16.60 11.92
C PRO A 199 29.29 15.86 13.24
N ASN A 200 30.34 15.72 14.07
CA ASN A 200 30.30 15.08 15.37
C ASN A 200 30.10 16.08 16.53
N SER A 201 30.04 17.37 16.23
CA SER A 201 29.65 18.37 17.23
C SER A 201 28.24 18.07 17.74
N LEU A 202 28.03 18.25 19.05
CA LEU A 202 26.72 18.06 19.69
C LEU A 202 25.55 18.70 18.91
N PRO A 203 25.59 19.98 18.48
CA PRO A 203 24.50 20.57 17.72
C PRO A 203 24.25 19.88 16.37
N SER A 204 25.31 19.48 15.65
CA SER A 204 25.18 18.80 14.35
C SER A 204 24.54 17.41 14.51
N VAL A 205 24.95 16.66 15.54
CA VAL A 205 24.35 15.36 15.85
C VAL A 205 22.87 15.50 16.22
N LEU A 206 22.51 16.52 17.04
CA LEU A 206 21.10 16.79 17.38
C LEU A 206 20.26 17.13 16.15
N ILE A 207 20.77 17.99 15.25
CA ILE A 207 20.09 18.34 14.00
C ILE A 207 19.89 17.10 13.14
N ARG A 208 20.94 16.27 12.95
CA ARG A 208 20.87 15.01 12.19
C ARG A 208 19.80 14.07 12.77
N ILE A 209 19.80 13.87 14.09
CA ILE A 209 18.79 13.03 14.76
C ILE A 209 17.38 13.56 14.51
N ILE A 210 17.13 14.85 14.75
CA ILE A 210 15.78 15.43 14.61
C ILE A 210 15.28 15.30 13.16
N LEU A 211 16.11 15.69 12.19
CA LEU A 211 15.75 15.65 10.78
C LEU A 211 15.53 14.22 10.27
N LEU A 212 16.37 13.27 10.72
CA LEU A 212 16.22 11.87 10.35
C LEU A 212 14.99 11.25 11.01
N VAL A 213 14.70 11.54 12.28
CA VAL A 213 13.49 11.09 12.98
C VAL A 213 12.25 11.57 12.25
N ILE A 214 12.18 12.86 11.89
CA ILE A 214 11.05 13.42 11.15
C ILE A 214 10.90 12.69 9.80
N SER A 215 12.00 12.52 9.07
CA SER A 215 11.96 11.89 7.75
C SER A 215 11.55 10.42 7.81
N CYS A 216 12.17 9.63 8.70
CA CYS A 216 11.81 8.22 8.89
C CYS A 216 10.37 8.06 9.38
N ALA A 217 9.87 8.96 10.23
CA ALA A 217 8.47 8.95 10.65
C ALA A 217 7.53 9.18 9.47
N GLU A 218 7.78 10.17 8.60
CA GLU A 218 6.94 10.44 7.43
C GLU A 218 6.88 9.27 6.43
N VAL A 219 8.02 8.62 6.20
CA VAL A 219 8.11 7.44 5.34
C VAL A 219 7.34 6.26 5.95
N CYS A 220 7.58 5.96 7.24
CA CYS A 220 6.88 4.88 7.94
C CYS A 220 5.36 5.13 8.02
N ARG A 221 4.94 6.39 8.19
CA ARG A 221 3.52 6.79 8.16
C ARG A 221 2.89 6.47 6.81
N SER A 222 3.56 6.86 5.73
CA SER A 222 3.06 6.63 4.37
C SER A 222 2.87 5.14 4.09
N ILE A 223 3.84 4.31 4.51
CA ILE A 223 3.76 2.85 4.37
C ILE A 223 2.62 2.28 5.24
N ALA A 224 2.48 2.73 6.49
CA ALA A 224 1.42 2.27 7.38
C ALA A 224 0.01 2.60 6.85
N ILE A 225 -0.19 3.80 6.31
CA ILE A 225 -1.45 4.19 5.66
C ILE A 225 -1.73 3.26 4.48
N MET A 226 -0.73 2.97 3.65
CA MET A 226 -0.89 2.05 2.52
C MET A 226 -1.33 0.67 2.98
N ILE A 227 -0.71 0.11 4.02
CA ILE A 227 -1.12 -1.17 4.62
C ILE A 227 -2.56 -1.09 5.12
N CYS A 228 -2.94 -0.02 5.83
CA CYS A 228 -4.30 0.18 6.31
C CYS A 228 -5.33 0.26 5.16
N LEU A 229 -5.00 0.93 4.06
CA LEU A 229 -5.86 0.97 2.86
C LEU A 229 -6.03 -0.43 2.24
N ILE A 230 -4.95 -1.20 2.12
CA ILE A 230 -4.98 -2.59 1.62
C ILE A 230 -5.88 -3.45 2.51
N LEU A 231 -5.63 -3.43 3.83
CA LEU A 231 -6.41 -4.20 4.80
C LEU A 231 -7.89 -3.78 4.82
N PHE A 232 -8.19 -2.50 4.64
CA PHE A 232 -9.56 -2.00 4.51
C PHE A 232 -10.26 -2.55 3.26
N VAL A 233 -9.58 -2.55 2.10
CA VAL A 233 -10.13 -3.14 0.87
C VAL A 233 -10.37 -4.65 1.03
N ILE A 234 -9.44 -5.37 1.65
CA ILE A 234 -9.60 -6.81 1.98
C ILE A 234 -10.82 -7.01 2.89
N ASN A 235 -10.95 -6.20 3.94
CA ASN A 235 -12.08 -6.27 4.87
C ASN A 235 -13.40 -6.05 4.13
N LEU A 236 -13.46 -5.00 3.30
CA LEU A 236 -14.64 -4.65 2.53
C LEU A 236 -15.07 -5.81 1.63
N LEU A 237 -14.17 -6.31 0.78
CA LEU A 237 -14.48 -7.33 -0.20
C LEU A 237 -14.84 -8.66 0.47
N ARG A 238 -14.00 -9.17 1.39
CA ARG A 238 -14.25 -10.46 2.04
C ARG A 238 -15.52 -10.45 2.86
N ARG A 239 -15.80 -9.37 3.60
CA ARG A 239 -16.99 -9.30 4.44
C ARG A 239 -18.26 -9.13 3.62
N GLU A 240 -18.23 -8.32 2.56
CA GLU A 240 -19.34 -8.18 1.61
C GLU A 240 -19.67 -9.55 0.97
N MET A 241 -18.64 -10.28 0.52
CA MET A 241 -18.79 -11.62 -0.06
C MET A 241 -19.30 -12.66 0.93
N PHE A 242 -18.76 -12.69 2.15
CA PHE A 242 -19.23 -13.58 3.22
C PHE A 242 -20.70 -13.33 3.56
N MET A 243 -21.06 -12.05 3.76
CA MET A 243 -22.42 -11.62 4.04
C MET A 243 -23.37 -11.71 2.84
N TRP A 244 -22.90 -11.87 1.62
CA TRP A 244 -23.78 -12.19 0.51
C TRP A 244 -23.98 -13.71 0.40
N THR A 245 -22.88 -14.46 0.50
CA THR A 245 -22.86 -15.92 0.39
C THR A 245 -23.77 -16.59 1.41
N ASN A 246 -23.74 -16.19 2.69
CA ASN A 246 -24.65 -16.81 3.66
C ASN A 246 -26.15 -16.52 3.35
N ILE A 247 -26.48 -15.49 2.55
CA ILE A 247 -27.84 -14.96 2.33
C ILE A 247 -28.38 -15.76 1.17
N ALA A 248 -27.55 -15.92 0.13
CA ALA A 248 -27.73 -16.84 -0.96
C ALA A 248 -27.88 -18.28 -0.46
N ARG A 249 -27.16 -18.67 0.61
CA ARG A 249 -27.33 -19.97 1.26
C ARG A 249 -28.71 -20.15 1.88
N ARG A 250 -29.30 -19.12 2.48
CA ARG A 250 -30.63 -19.21 3.10
C ARG A 250 -31.78 -19.04 2.11
N SER A 251 -31.67 -18.10 1.17
CA SER A 251 -32.74 -17.79 0.21
C SER A 251 -32.17 -17.39 -1.15
N ASN A 252 -32.62 -18.08 -2.19
CA ASN A 252 -32.27 -17.73 -3.58
C ASN A 252 -32.79 -16.32 -3.93
N PHE A 253 -33.99 -15.95 -3.49
CA PHE A 253 -34.59 -14.64 -3.79
C PHE A 253 -33.79 -13.51 -3.12
N GLY A 254 -33.50 -13.65 -1.83
CA GLY A 254 -32.67 -12.70 -1.09
C GLY A 254 -31.25 -12.59 -1.68
N GLY A 255 -30.64 -13.74 -1.99
CA GLY A 255 -29.33 -13.79 -2.64
C GLY A 255 -29.29 -13.05 -3.96
N LEU A 256 -30.32 -13.21 -4.81
CA LEU A 256 -30.38 -12.53 -6.11
C LEU A 256 -30.66 -11.03 -5.96
N TYR A 257 -31.49 -10.63 -4.98
CA TYR A 257 -31.77 -9.23 -4.69
C TYR A 257 -30.47 -8.48 -4.31
N PHE A 258 -29.72 -9.02 -3.35
CA PHE A 258 -28.45 -8.41 -2.94
C PHE A 258 -27.39 -8.53 -4.02
N TYR A 259 -27.33 -9.66 -4.75
CA TYR A 259 -26.45 -9.80 -5.90
C TYR A 259 -26.60 -8.66 -6.90
N ARG A 260 -27.85 -8.24 -7.20
CA ARG A 260 -28.11 -7.12 -8.10
C ARG A 260 -27.52 -5.81 -7.56
N GLN A 261 -27.70 -5.52 -6.27
CA GLN A 261 -27.13 -4.33 -5.65
C GLN A 261 -25.60 -4.35 -5.68
N ILE A 262 -25.01 -5.50 -5.34
CA ILE A 262 -23.57 -5.72 -5.41
C ILE A 262 -23.07 -5.57 -6.85
N SER A 263 -23.79 -6.10 -7.85
CA SER A 263 -23.40 -6.00 -9.26
C SER A 263 -23.37 -4.55 -9.77
N ILE A 264 -24.30 -3.71 -9.31
CA ILE A 264 -24.30 -2.27 -9.63
C ILE A 264 -23.07 -1.62 -9.02
N LEU A 265 -22.81 -1.89 -7.75
CA LEU A 265 -21.66 -1.34 -7.03
C LEU A 265 -20.34 -1.80 -7.65
N TYR A 266 -20.20 -3.08 -7.99
CA TYR A 266 -19.03 -3.63 -8.68
C TYR A 266 -18.86 -3.05 -10.08
N THR A 267 -19.94 -2.80 -10.81
CA THR A 267 -19.87 -2.17 -12.14
C THR A 267 -19.31 -0.74 -12.04
N LEU A 268 -19.76 0.02 -11.04
CA LEU A 268 -19.21 1.34 -10.73
C LEU A 268 -17.74 1.24 -10.29
N ARG A 269 -17.40 0.23 -9.50
CA ARG A 269 -16.03 0.03 -9.01
C ARG A 269 -15.04 -0.44 -10.08
N ARG A 270 -15.54 -1.17 -11.09
CA ARG A 270 -14.72 -1.96 -12.00
C ARG A 270 -13.67 -1.13 -12.72
N ARG A 271 -14.04 0.01 -13.30
CA ARG A 271 -13.10 0.82 -14.11
C ARG A 271 -11.91 1.36 -13.28
N PRO A 272 -12.12 2.12 -12.19
CA PRO A 272 -11.01 2.61 -11.37
C PRO A 272 -10.28 1.47 -10.66
N ALA A 273 -10.96 0.43 -10.18
CA ALA A 273 -10.29 -0.73 -9.60
C ALA A 273 -9.41 -1.45 -10.63
N THR A 274 -9.85 -1.55 -11.88
CA THR A 274 -9.05 -2.15 -12.98
C THR A 274 -7.80 -1.32 -13.23
N ILE A 275 -7.91 0.02 -13.31
CA ILE A 275 -6.76 0.90 -13.51
C ILE A 275 -5.77 0.76 -12.35
N MET A 276 -6.25 0.83 -11.10
CA MET A 276 -5.42 0.70 -9.90
C MET A 276 -4.75 -0.67 -9.81
N LEU A 277 -5.51 -1.75 -10.02
CA LEU A 277 -4.97 -3.11 -9.95
C LEU A 277 -3.95 -3.36 -11.06
N SER A 278 -4.20 -2.86 -12.28
CA SER A 278 -3.22 -2.94 -13.37
C SER A 278 -1.93 -2.22 -13.02
N PHE A 279 -2.05 -1.01 -12.47
CA PHE A 279 -0.90 -0.21 -12.06
C PHE A 279 -0.09 -0.90 -10.96
N ILE A 280 -0.76 -1.44 -9.93
CA ILE A 280 -0.12 -2.20 -8.85
C ILE A 280 0.58 -3.45 -9.38
N VAL A 281 -0.06 -4.21 -10.27
CA VAL A 281 0.51 -5.44 -10.83
C VAL A 281 1.70 -5.13 -11.74
N ILE A 282 1.60 -4.10 -12.60
CA ILE A 282 2.68 -3.71 -13.52
C ILE A 282 3.89 -3.17 -12.75
N LEU A 283 3.67 -2.23 -11.82
CA LEU A 283 4.78 -1.70 -11.02
C LEU A 283 5.37 -2.76 -10.10
N GLY A 284 4.50 -3.57 -9.49
CA GLY A 284 4.91 -4.71 -8.68
C GLY A 284 5.83 -5.65 -9.46
N PHE A 285 5.44 -5.99 -10.69
CA PHE A 285 6.23 -6.80 -11.60
C PHE A 285 7.60 -6.17 -11.89
N ILE A 286 7.62 -4.89 -12.31
CA ILE A 286 8.86 -4.17 -12.65
C ILE A 286 9.81 -4.14 -11.45
N PHE A 287 9.32 -3.70 -10.29
CA PHE A 287 10.15 -3.60 -9.09
C PHE A 287 10.59 -4.96 -8.56
N GLU A 288 9.74 -6.00 -8.62
CA GLU A 288 10.11 -7.36 -8.19
C GLU A 288 11.24 -7.92 -9.06
N VAL A 289 11.15 -7.77 -10.38
CA VAL A 289 12.21 -8.18 -11.32
C VAL A 289 13.51 -7.39 -11.05
N LEU A 290 13.41 -6.06 -10.92
CA LEU A 290 14.58 -5.21 -10.66
C LEU A 290 15.25 -5.52 -9.32
N PHE A 291 14.48 -5.73 -8.25
CA PHE A 291 15.05 -6.06 -6.94
C PHE A 291 15.61 -7.48 -6.89
N ASN A 292 14.99 -8.45 -7.56
CA ASN A 292 15.56 -9.80 -7.66
C ASN A 292 16.89 -9.77 -8.44
N TYR A 293 16.92 -9.08 -9.57
CA TYR A 293 18.15 -8.88 -10.35
C TYR A 293 19.23 -8.17 -9.52
N ALA A 294 18.89 -7.06 -8.87
CA ALA A 294 19.81 -6.33 -8.01
C ALA A 294 20.34 -7.21 -6.87
N THR A 295 19.49 -8.02 -6.25
CA THR A 295 19.91 -8.96 -5.19
C THR A 295 20.97 -9.93 -5.71
N VAL A 296 20.79 -10.51 -6.91
CA VAL A 296 21.76 -11.45 -7.48
C VAL A 296 23.06 -10.75 -7.85
N VAL A 297 23.00 -9.60 -8.54
CA VAL A 297 24.21 -8.89 -8.98
C VAL A 297 25.01 -8.31 -7.82
N MET A 298 24.33 -7.87 -6.76
CA MET A 298 24.99 -7.31 -5.58
C MET A 298 25.58 -8.39 -4.65
N PHE A 299 25.21 -9.66 -4.84
CA PHE A 299 25.72 -10.75 -4.03
C PHE A 299 27.26 -10.84 -4.14
N GLY A 300 27.94 -10.76 -3.00
CA GLY A 300 29.41 -10.77 -2.93
C GLY A 300 30.10 -9.44 -3.26
N SER A 301 29.39 -8.46 -3.82
CA SER A 301 29.93 -7.13 -4.14
C SER A 301 29.67 -6.08 -3.05
N PHE A 302 28.64 -6.31 -2.22
CA PHE A 302 28.16 -5.33 -1.22
C PHE A 302 28.27 -5.84 0.21
N PRO A 303 28.46 -4.94 1.20
CA PRO A 303 28.37 -5.31 2.61
C PRO A 303 27.04 -5.98 2.93
N ILE A 304 27.08 -7.00 3.80
CA ILE A 304 25.90 -7.76 4.19
C ILE A 304 24.80 -6.85 4.77
N SER A 305 25.17 -5.77 5.45
CA SER A 305 24.22 -4.82 6.07
C SER A 305 23.35 -4.08 5.05
N THR A 306 23.90 -3.66 3.91
CA THR A 306 23.14 -3.00 2.82
C THR A 306 22.41 -4.02 1.97
N TYR A 307 22.99 -5.22 1.84
CA TYR A 307 22.42 -6.32 1.06
C TYR A 307 21.03 -6.75 1.54
N TRP A 308 20.75 -6.80 2.86
CA TRP A 308 19.47 -7.30 3.38
C TRP A 308 18.24 -6.43 3.04
N GLY A 309 18.43 -5.15 2.74
CA GLY A 309 17.32 -4.24 2.44
C GLY A 309 16.58 -4.60 1.15
N ILE A 310 17.33 -4.92 0.09
CA ILE A 310 16.78 -5.22 -1.24
C ILE A 310 15.89 -6.48 -1.26
N PRO A 311 16.35 -7.66 -0.78
CA PRO A 311 15.52 -8.86 -0.77
C PRO A 311 14.32 -8.70 0.17
N TYR A 312 14.46 -7.95 1.27
CA TYR A 312 13.33 -7.63 2.13
C TYR A 312 12.25 -6.83 1.38
N CYS A 313 12.64 -5.79 0.66
CA CYS A 313 11.72 -5.01 -0.19
C CYS A 313 11.08 -5.85 -1.29
N ALA A 314 11.86 -6.73 -1.95
CA ALA A 314 11.34 -7.66 -2.96
C ALA A 314 10.27 -8.60 -2.37
N ILE A 315 10.54 -9.20 -1.20
CA ILE A 315 9.61 -10.11 -0.51
C ILE A 315 8.34 -9.37 -0.08
N LEU A 316 8.47 -8.17 0.49
CA LEU A 316 7.32 -7.36 0.88
C LEU A 316 6.45 -6.98 -0.31
N LEU A 317 7.06 -6.47 -1.37
CA LEU A 317 6.35 -6.07 -2.58
C LEU A 317 5.65 -7.26 -3.22
N ARG A 318 6.35 -8.40 -3.38
CA ARG A 318 5.78 -9.65 -3.86
C ARG A 318 4.57 -10.08 -3.03
N THR A 319 4.67 -9.98 -1.70
CA THR A 319 3.57 -10.32 -0.80
C THR A 319 2.37 -9.42 -1.06
N ILE A 320 2.57 -8.10 -1.16
CA ILE A 320 1.50 -7.13 -1.43
C ILE A 320 0.81 -7.44 -2.77
N VAL A 321 1.58 -7.58 -3.85
CA VAL A 321 1.04 -7.85 -5.20
C VAL A 321 0.29 -9.19 -5.21
N THR A 322 0.88 -10.23 -4.62
CA THR A 322 0.24 -11.55 -4.53
C THR A 322 -1.08 -11.47 -3.75
N GLN A 323 -1.13 -10.77 -2.63
CA GLN A 323 -2.37 -10.62 -1.84
C GLN A 323 -3.48 -9.92 -2.64
N PHE A 324 -3.14 -8.91 -3.45
CA PHE A 324 -4.11 -8.25 -4.32
C PHE A 324 -4.62 -9.15 -5.45
N VAL A 325 -3.72 -9.87 -6.11
CA VAL A 325 -4.08 -10.82 -7.18
C VAL A 325 -4.93 -11.96 -6.61
N ASP A 326 -4.54 -12.51 -5.46
CA ASP A 326 -5.27 -13.57 -4.76
C ASP A 326 -6.67 -13.09 -4.35
N LEU A 327 -6.80 -11.90 -3.75
CA LEU A 327 -8.09 -11.34 -3.38
C LEU A 327 -9.00 -11.13 -4.61
N ALA A 328 -8.43 -10.63 -5.70
CA ALA A 328 -9.17 -10.40 -6.94
C ALA A 328 -9.65 -11.72 -7.58
N ALA A 329 -8.81 -12.75 -7.55
CA ALA A 329 -9.14 -14.09 -8.05
C ALA A 329 -10.17 -14.80 -7.16
N GLU A 330 -9.96 -14.80 -5.84
CA GLU A 330 -10.87 -15.38 -4.83
C GLU A 330 -12.26 -14.76 -4.95
N THR A 331 -12.34 -13.43 -5.11
CA THR A 331 -13.63 -12.74 -5.31
C THR A 331 -14.36 -13.27 -6.54
N HIS A 332 -13.65 -13.49 -7.66
CA HIS A 332 -14.26 -14.01 -8.90
C HIS A 332 -14.78 -15.44 -8.74
N GLU A 333 -14.04 -16.28 -8.02
CA GLU A 333 -14.40 -17.67 -7.75
C GLU A 333 -15.58 -17.78 -6.78
N ASP A 334 -15.57 -16.99 -5.70
CA ASP A 334 -16.66 -16.93 -4.72
C ASP A 334 -17.99 -16.52 -5.36
N PHE A 335 -17.97 -15.54 -6.28
CA PHE A 335 -19.17 -15.18 -7.07
C PHE A 335 -19.65 -16.34 -7.94
N ASN A 336 -18.73 -16.99 -8.65
CA ASN A 336 -19.06 -18.10 -9.53
C ASN A 336 -19.71 -19.25 -8.76
N ASP A 337 -19.11 -19.64 -7.64
CA ASP A 337 -19.49 -20.80 -6.87
C ASP A 337 -20.78 -20.55 -6.09
N THR A 338 -20.96 -19.34 -5.57
CA THR A 338 -22.23 -18.95 -4.94
C THR A 338 -23.37 -18.92 -5.96
N LEU A 339 -23.14 -18.40 -7.18
CA LEU A 339 -24.15 -18.43 -8.25
C LEU A 339 -24.46 -19.88 -8.68
N LYS A 340 -23.46 -20.75 -8.82
CA LYS A 340 -23.67 -22.18 -9.10
C LYS A 340 -24.48 -22.84 -7.99
N PHE A 341 -24.16 -22.56 -6.73
CA PHE A 341 -24.88 -23.08 -5.58
C PHE A 341 -26.36 -22.66 -5.60
N MET A 342 -26.64 -21.37 -5.83
CA MET A 342 -28.01 -20.87 -5.96
C MET A 342 -28.78 -21.54 -7.11
N ARG A 343 -28.12 -21.76 -8.27
CA ARG A 343 -28.71 -22.47 -9.42
C ARG A 343 -29.07 -23.92 -9.07
N ARG A 344 -28.20 -24.62 -8.33
CA ARG A 344 -28.45 -26.01 -7.87
C ARG A 344 -29.65 -26.11 -6.94
N LYS A 345 -29.94 -25.05 -6.17
CA LYS A 345 -31.12 -24.97 -5.30
C LYS A 345 -32.46 -24.75 -6.01
N CYS A 346 -32.46 -24.42 -7.31
CA CYS A 346 -33.70 -24.25 -8.04
C CYS A 346 -34.35 -25.62 -8.34
N VAL A 347 -35.62 -25.78 -7.98
CA VAL A 347 -36.41 -27.02 -8.20
C VAL A 347 -36.46 -27.41 -9.69
N SER A 348 -36.48 -26.43 -10.59
CA SER A 348 -36.54 -26.68 -12.03
C SER A 348 -35.60 -25.78 -12.81
N ARG A 349 -34.89 -26.36 -13.78
CA ARG A 349 -34.10 -25.63 -14.78
C ARG A 349 -34.96 -24.74 -15.67
N LYS A 350 -36.26 -25.02 -15.78
CA LYS A 350 -37.21 -24.19 -16.53
C LYS A 350 -37.69 -22.98 -15.74
N SER A 351 -37.48 -22.94 -14.42
CA SER A 351 -37.95 -21.85 -13.56
C SER A 351 -37.36 -20.49 -13.98
N TYR A 352 -38.16 -19.43 -13.85
CA TYR A 352 -37.73 -18.05 -14.09
C TYR A 352 -36.46 -17.71 -13.30
N MET A 353 -36.41 -18.14 -12.04
CA MET A 353 -35.27 -17.90 -11.15
C MET A 353 -33.98 -18.53 -11.67
N TYR A 354 -34.02 -19.80 -12.11
CA TYR A 354 -32.85 -20.48 -12.68
C TYR A 354 -32.33 -19.75 -13.92
N ARG A 355 -33.22 -19.35 -14.84
CA ARG A 355 -32.84 -18.61 -16.06
C ARG A 355 -32.17 -17.28 -15.71
N LYS A 356 -32.71 -16.57 -14.72
CA LYS A 356 -32.19 -15.28 -14.25
C LYS A 356 -30.82 -15.42 -13.58
N LEU A 357 -30.62 -16.45 -12.76
CA LEU A 357 -29.32 -16.79 -12.17
C LEU A 357 -28.31 -17.24 -13.23
N LYS A 358 -28.74 -17.96 -14.28
CA LYS A 358 -27.90 -18.34 -15.42
C LYS A 358 -27.45 -17.12 -16.23
N ALA A 359 -28.35 -16.16 -16.44
CA ALA A 359 -28.07 -14.91 -17.15
C ALA A 359 -27.26 -13.88 -16.33
N SER A 360 -27.10 -14.10 -15.02
CA SER A 360 -26.34 -13.18 -14.16
C SER A 360 -24.84 -13.30 -14.47
N PRO A 361 -24.17 -12.22 -14.89
CA PRO A 361 -22.78 -12.26 -15.35
C PRO A 361 -21.84 -12.42 -14.16
N ASN A 362 -20.85 -13.30 -14.22
CA ASN A 362 -19.93 -13.45 -13.09
C ASN A 362 -19.17 -12.14 -12.81
N LEU A 363 -19.18 -11.70 -11.56
CA LEU A 363 -18.48 -10.49 -11.15
C LEU A 363 -17.00 -10.82 -10.91
N GLY A 364 -16.13 -9.85 -11.18
CA GLY A 364 -14.69 -10.02 -11.01
C GLY A 364 -13.93 -8.77 -11.39
N PHE A 365 -12.68 -8.72 -10.94
CA PHE A 365 -11.77 -7.63 -11.26
C PHE A 365 -10.98 -7.96 -12.52
N CYS A 366 -10.67 -6.91 -13.29
CA CYS A 366 -9.83 -7.02 -14.47
C CYS A 366 -8.52 -6.29 -14.24
N ILE A 367 -7.52 -6.63 -15.04
CA ILE A 367 -6.29 -5.87 -15.25
C ILE A 367 -6.12 -5.62 -16.75
N PHE A 368 -5.42 -4.55 -17.14
CA PHE A 368 -5.06 -4.33 -18.52
C PHE A 368 -3.76 -5.05 -18.85
N LEU A 369 -3.80 -5.97 -19.82
CA LEU A 369 -2.65 -6.61 -20.42
C LEU A 369 -2.72 -6.38 -21.93
N GLY A 370 -1.71 -5.72 -22.50
CA GLY A 370 -1.65 -5.45 -23.95
C GLY A 370 -2.84 -4.65 -24.49
N GLY A 371 -3.39 -3.71 -23.73
CA GLY A 371 -4.53 -2.86 -24.15
C GLY A 371 -5.91 -3.49 -23.97
N SER A 372 -5.99 -4.77 -23.59
CA SER A 372 -7.26 -5.47 -23.34
C SER A 372 -7.49 -5.74 -21.85
N PRO A 373 -8.73 -5.65 -21.34
CA PRO A 373 -9.04 -6.00 -19.96
C PRO A 373 -9.07 -7.53 -19.81
N TYR A 374 -8.10 -8.07 -19.08
CA TYR A 374 -7.98 -9.46 -18.70
C TYR A 374 -8.59 -9.72 -17.33
N LEU A 375 -9.42 -10.76 -17.20
CA LEU A 375 -10.08 -11.11 -15.94
C LEU A 375 -9.09 -11.83 -15.00
N VAL A 376 -8.99 -11.37 -13.76
CA VAL A 376 -8.09 -11.97 -12.76
C VAL A 376 -8.69 -13.30 -12.29
N LYS A 377 -7.94 -14.39 -12.50
CA LYS A 377 -8.27 -15.78 -12.10
C LYS A 377 -7.06 -16.39 -11.39
N ASN A 378 -7.24 -17.52 -10.70
CA ASN A 378 -6.15 -18.22 -10.01
C ASN A 378 -4.95 -18.54 -10.91
N ASN A 379 -5.16 -18.85 -12.19
CA ASN A 379 -4.07 -19.12 -13.14
C ASN A 379 -3.13 -17.91 -13.31
N LEU A 380 -3.66 -16.68 -13.22
CA LEU A 380 -2.87 -15.46 -13.35
C LEU A 380 -1.75 -15.38 -12.29
N LYS A 381 -1.97 -15.95 -11.10
CA LYS A 381 -0.95 -16.00 -10.05
C LYS A 381 0.27 -16.82 -10.48
N ILE A 382 0.02 -17.96 -11.12
CA ILE A 382 1.07 -18.86 -11.60
C ILE A 382 1.81 -18.17 -12.75
N ASP A 383 1.05 -17.63 -13.70
CA ASP A 383 1.59 -16.91 -14.86
C ASP A 383 2.45 -15.71 -14.43
N TYR A 384 1.97 -14.90 -13.47
CA TYR A 384 2.71 -13.77 -12.91
C TYR A 384 4.05 -14.22 -12.32
N ARG A 385 4.06 -15.26 -11.48
CA ARG A 385 5.28 -15.77 -10.84
C ARG A 385 6.27 -16.34 -11.84
N ALA A 386 5.78 -17.13 -12.79
CA ALA A 386 6.60 -17.68 -13.86
C ALA A 386 7.23 -16.55 -14.70
N THR A 387 6.46 -15.50 -14.99
CA THR A 387 6.92 -14.34 -15.76
C THR A 387 7.99 -13.55 -15.00
N VAL A 388 7.79 -13.27 -13.70
CA VAL A 388 8.82 -12.61 -12.86
C VAL A 388 10.13 -13.41 -12.88
N LEU A 389 10.06 -14.72 -12.66
CA LEU A 389 11.24 -15.59 -12.67
C LEU A 389 11.93 -15.57 -14.05
N TYR A 390 11.16 -15.73 -15.12
CA TYR A 390 11.66 -15.73 -16.50
C TYR A 390 12.42 -14.44 -16.83
N TYR A 391 11.82 -13.27 -16.55
CA TYR A 391 12.48 -11.99 -16.83
C TYR A 391 13.67 -11.72 -15.91
N THR A 392 13.63 -12.18 -14.66
CA THR A 392 14.79 -12.10 -13.76
C THR A 392 15.96 -12.92 -14.31
N VAL A 393 15.73 -14.18 -14.71
CA VAL A 393 16.76 -15.03 -15.31
C VAL A 393 17.26 -14.45 -16.63
N SER A 394 16.36 -13.96 -17.48
CA SER A 394 16.73 -13.34 -18.75
C SER A 394 17.61 -12.11 -18.57
N LEU A 395 17.37 -11.27 -17.55
CA LEU A 395 18.23 -10.12 -17.25
C LEU A 395 19.62 -10.56 -16.77
N ILE A 396 19.69 -11.58 -15.91
CA ILE A 396 20.97 -12.14 -15.44
C ILE A 396 21.78 -12.69 -16.61
N MET A 397 21.15 -13.47 -17.50
CA MET A 397 21.82 -14.04 -18.66
C MET A 397 22.26 -12.99 -19.68
N ALA A 398 21.58 -11.84 -19.78
CA ALA A 398 21.97 -10.77 -20.70
C ALA A 398 23.18 -9.95 -20.21
N THR A 399 23.55 -10.06 -18.93
CA THR A 399 24.67 -9.32 -18.33
C THR A 399 25.97 -10.10 -18.24
N HIS A 400 25.93 -11.39 -18.55
CA HIS A 400 27.09 -12.27 -18.71
C HIS A 400 27.35 -12.49 -20.20
#